data_AF-A0A9D2NNX3-F1
#
_entry.id   AF-A0A9D2NNX3-F1
#
_cell.length_a   1.000
_cell.length_b   1.000
_cell.length_c   1.000
_cell.angle_alpha   90.00
_cell.angle_beta   90.00
_cell.angle_gamma   90.00
#
_symmetry.space_group_name_H-M   'P 1'
#
loop_
_entity.id
_entity.type
_entity.pdbx_description
1 polymer ?
#
loop_
_entity_poly.entity_id
_entity_poly.type
_entity_poly.pdbx_seq_one_letter_code
_entity_poly.pdbx_strand_id
1 'polypeptide(L)'
;MKQKINGRSICLTVFLALLLLIVIASLWALFVSGPARAYEVRLAQEEAAITSQHDAVGNLHRHVFRYVTYSGEDNQNYYWFNTEGQVITTRAKGTRDDDAARAAAEQLGLSAESVTLGYGYENPVYVLESGNTTLLLDYDTLEQVDEREVSADE
;
A
#
# COMPACT_ATOMS: atom_id res chain seq x y z
N MET A 1 36.51 8.29 -50.28
CA MET A 1 37.47 8.48 -49.17
C MET A 1 37.34 7.28 -48.23
N LYS A 2 38.40 6.49 -48.01
CA LYS A 2 38.37 5.34 -47.08
C LYS A 2 38.64 5.87 -45.66
N GLN A 3 37.64 5.83 -44.77
CA GLN A 3 37.86 6.15 -43.36
C GLN A 3 38.88 5.16 -42.78
N LYS A 4 40.05 5.65 -42.37
CA LYS A 4 40.99 4.86 -41.56
C LYS A 4 40.39 4.74 -40.16
N ILE A 5 39.80 3.60 -39.88
CA ILE A 5 39.30 3.26 -38.55
C ILE A 5 40.49 3.22 -37.58
N ASN A 6 40.47 4.07 -36.56
CA ASN A 6 41.51 4.13 -35.55
C ASN A 6 41.18 3.11 -34.43
N GLY A 7 41.85 1.96 -34.45
CA GLY A 7 41.59 0.88 -33.49
C GLY A 7 41.76 1.29 -32.02
N ARG A 8 42.65 2.26 -31.72
CA ARG A 8 42.81 2.78 -30.35
C ARG A 8 41.59 3.57 -29.89
N SER A 9 40.98 4.36 -30.77
CA SER A 9 39.75 5.06 -30.41
C SER A 9 38.57 4.11 -30.27
N ILE A 10 38.49 3.04 -31.08
CA ILE A 10 37.46 2.00 -30.90
C ILE A 10 37.61 1.31 -29.55
N CYS A 11 38.82 0.84 -29.19
CA CYS A 11 39.04 0.21 -27.89
C CYS A 11 38.69 1.15 -26.73
N LEU A 12 39.05 2.44 -26.83
CA LEU A 12 38.71 3.43 -25.81
C LEU A 12 37.19 3.64 -25.72
N THR A 13 36.47 3.75 -26.84
CA THR A 13 35.02 3.90 -26.86
C THR A 13 34.32 2.67 -26.26
N VAL A 14 34.76 1.46 -26.61
CA VAL A 14 34.21 0.21 -26.05
C VAL A 14 34.46 0.15 -24.54
N PHE A 15 35.68 0.50 -24.09
CA PHE A 15 35.99 0.57 -22.67
C PHE A 15 35.12 1.59 -21.93
N LEU A 16 34.96 2.81 -22.47
CA LEU A 16 34.10 3.83 -21.90
C LEU A 16 32.63 3.39 -21.85
N ALA A 17 32.15 2.70 -22.89
CA ALA A 17 30.79 2.19 -22.93
C ALA A 17 30.55 1.11 -21.87
N LEU A 18 31.50 0.17 -21.69
CA LEU A 18 31.43 -0.83 -20.63
C LEU A 18 31.49 -0.19 -19.24
N LEU A 19 32.37 0.80 -19.05
CA LEU A 19 32.46 1.54 -17.79
C LEU A 19 31.15 2.28 -17.49
N LEU A 20 30.54 2.90 -18.50
CA LEU A 20 29.24 3.54 -18.36
C LEU A 20 28.14 2.54 -17.96
N LEU A 21 28.11 1.34 -18.57
CA LEU A 21 27.16 0.30 -18.20
C LEU A 21 27.34 -0.17 -16.75
N ILE A 22 28.59 -0.32 -16.29
CA ILE A 22 28.88 -0.67 -14.89
C ILE A 22 28.39 0.43 -13.94
N VAL A 23 28.62 1.70 -14.28
CA VAL A 23 28.13 2.83 -13.49
C VAL A 23 26.60 2.84 -13.44
N ILE A 24 25.92 2.68 -14.58
CA ILE A 24 24.46 2.61 -14.64
C ILE A 24 23.92 1.46 -13.79
N ALA A 25 24.49 0.25 -13.92
CA ALA A 25 24.08 -0.90 -13.13
C ALA A 25 24.28 -0.69 -11.63
N SER A 26 25.39 -0.05 -11.23
CA SER A 26 25.67 0.27 -9.83
C SER A 26 24.68 1.29 -9.26
N LEU A 27 24.37 2.34 -10.03
CA LEU A 27 23.37 3.34 -9.64
C LEU A 27 21.98 2.70 -9.52
N TRP A 28 21.60 1.85 -10.47
CA TRP A 28 20.31 1.15 -10.42
C TRP A 28 20.22 0.21 -9.21
N ALA A 29 21.31 -0.50 -8.91
CA ALA A 29 21.37 -1.35 -7.73
C ALA A 29 21.18 -0.56 -6.43
N LEU A 30 21.92 0.54 -6.27
CA LEU A 30 21.93 1.35 -5.03
C LEU A 30 20.68 2.20 -4.84
N PHE A 31 20.14 2.77 -5.90
CA PHE A 31 19.07 3.78 -5.80
C PHE A 31 17.69 3.25 -6.16
N VAL A 32 17.59 2.13 -6.87
CA VAL A 32 16.29 1.55 -7.26
C VAL A 32 16.08 0.23 -6.54
N SER A 33 16.93 -0.77 -6.80
CA SER A 33 16.68 -2.12 -6.29
C SER A 33 16.90 -2.27 -4.79
N GLY A 34 17.90 -1.58 -4.22
CA GLY A 34 18.21 -1.64 -2.79
C GLY A 34 17.06 -1.16 -1.91
N PRO A 35 16.57 0.08 -2.11
CA PRO A 35 15.42 0.61 -1.38
C PRO A 35 14.16 -0.24 -1.55
N ALA A 36 13.86 -0.71 -2.77
CA ALA A 36 12.69 -1.56 -3.03
C ALA A 36 12.76 -2.87 -2.23
N ARG A 37 13.91 -3.55 -2.20
CA ARG A 37 14.09 -4.77 -1.41
C ARG A 37 14.04 -4.52 0.09
N ALA A 38 14.61 -3.42 0.56
CA ALA A 38 14.52 -3.03 1.97
C ALA A 38 13.07 -2.77 2.38
N TYR A 39 12.26 -2.19 1.49
CA TYR A 39 10.84 -1.98 1.68
C TYR A 39 10.07 -3.31 1.73
N GLU A 40 10.28 -4.21 0.78
CA GLU A 40 9.67 -5.56 0.76
C GLU A 40 9.98 -6.35 2.04
N VAL A 41 11.24 -6.31 2.51
CA VAL A 41 11.64 -6.98 3.75
C VAL A 41 10.91 -6.40 4.96
N ARG A 42 10.75 -5.07 5.03
CA ARG A 42 9.99 -4.44 6.11
C ARG A 42 8.52 -4.86 6.10
N LEU A 43 7.88 -4.85 4.94
CA LEU A 43 6.49 -5.29 4.79
C LEU A 43 6.30 -6.73 5.29
N ALA A 44 7.18 -7.64 4.87
CA ALA A 44 7.15 -9.02 5.33
C ALA A 44 7.37 -9.16 6.85
N GLN A 45 8.20 -8.30 7.46
CA GLN A 45 8.41 -8.27 8.91
C GLN A 45 7.18 -7.79 9.67
N GLU A 46 6.48 -6.78 9.17
CA GLU A 46 5.24 -6.26 9.76
C GLU A 46 4.12 -7.32 9.73
N GLU A 47 3.91 -7.97 8.58
CA GLU A 47 2.93 -9.06 8.45
C GLU A 47 3.29 -10.27 9.33
N ALA A 48 4.58 -10.62 9.42
CA ALA A 48 5.06 -11.67 10.31
C ALA A 48 4.84 -11.32 11.79
N ALA A 49 5.00 -10.05 12.18
CA ALA A 49 4.74 -9.60 13.54
C ALA A 49 3.26 -9.78 13.92
N ILE A 50 2.33 -9.48 13.01
CA ILE A 50 0.89 -9.69 13.23
C ILE A 50 0.59 -11.18 13.32
N THR A 51 0.97 -11.95 12.30
CA THR A 51 0.60 -13.39 12.20
C THR A 51 1.26 -14.28 13.25
N SER A 52 2.45 -13.92 13.76
CA SER A 52 3.09 -14.65 14.85
C SER A 52 2.44 -14.41 16.22
N GLN A 53 1.84 -13.24 16.42
CA GLN A 53 1.14 -12.87 17.66
C GLN A 53 -0.34 -13.24 17.61
N HIS A 54 -0.94 -13.29 16.42
CA HIS A 54 -2.35 -13.52 16.17
C HIS A 54 -2.55 -14.54 15.04
N ASP A 55 -2.29 -15.80 15.35
CA ASP A 55 -2.30 -16.93 14.40
C ASP A 55 -3.69 -17.22 13.78
N ALA A 56 -4.76 -16.88 14.49
CA ALA A 56 -6.13 -17.01 14.00
C ALA A 56 -6.56 -15.90 13.02
N VAL A 57 -5.77 -14.82 12.89
CA VAL A 57 -6.12 -13.66 12.08
C VAL A 57 -5.60 -13.82 10.65
N GLY A 58 -6.51 -13.76 9.69
CA GLY A 58 -6.24 -13.81 8.25
C GLY A 58 -6.76 -12.57 7.51
N ASN A 59 -6.70 -12.62 6.17
CA ASN A 59 -7.16 -11.56 5.26
C ASN A 59 -6.62 -10.17 5.65
N LEU A 60 -5.30 -10.09 5.85
CA LEU A 60 -4.64 -8.84 6.20
C LEU A 60 -4.63 -7.89 5.00
N HIS A 61 -5.14 -6.68 5.23
CA HIS A 61 -5.08 -5.58 4.28
C HIS A 61 -4.29 -4.44 4.90
N ARG A 62 -3.27 -3.97 4.17
CA ARG A 62 -2.45 -2.85 4.57
C ARG A 62 -3.08 -1.55 4.10
N HIS A 63 -3.21 -0.59 5.00
CA HIS A 63 -3.75 0.74 4.74
C HIS A 63 -2.67 1.77 4.95
N VAL A 64 -2.39 2.56 3.91
CA VAL A 64 -1.43 3.67 3.98
C VAL A 64 -2.21 4.96 3.90
N PHE A 65 -2.15 5.72 4.97
CA PHE A 65 -2.62 7.10 4.96
C PHE A 65 -1.57 7.99 5.63
N ARG A 66 -1.84 8.55 6.80
CA ARG A 66 -0.82 9.22 7.62
C ARG A 66 0.02 8.24 8.44
N TYR A 67 -0.57 7.09 8.76
CA TYR A 67 0.07 5.98 9.44
C TYR A 67 -0.17 4.71 8.63
N VAL A 68 0.75 3.75 8.74
CA VAL A 68 0.55 2.41 8.19
C VAL A 68 -0.19 1.59 9.23
N THR A 69 -1.36 1.10 8.85
CA THR A 69 -2.17 0.20 9.68
C THR A 69 -2.55 -1.03 8.89
N TYR A 70 -2.94 -2.09 9.60
CA TYR A 70 -3.42 -3.32 8.98
C TYR A 70 -4.81 -3.61 9.52
N SER A 71 -5.74 -4.01 8.64
CA SER A 71 -7.00 -4.62 9.06
C SER A 71 -6.95 -6.12 8.79
N GLY A 72 -7.45 -6.94 9.70
CA GLY A 72 -7.57 -8.38 9.52
C GLY A 72 -8.80 -8.92 10.23
N GLU A 73 -9.04 -10.21 10.09
CA GLU A 73 -10.19 -10.86 10.72
C GLU A 73 -9.89 -12.28 11.18
N ASP A 74 -10.56 -12.69 12.25
CA ASP A 74 -10.71 -14.10 12.61
C ASP A 74 -12.16 -14.55 12.36
N ASN A 75 -12.62 -15.61 13.04
CA ASN A 75 -14.00 -16.10 12.88
C ASN A 75 -15.08 -15.20 13.51
N GLN A 76 -14.72 -14.31 14.44
CA GLN A 76 -15.66 -13.56 15.28
C GLN A 76 -15.53 -12.06 15.15
N ASN A 77 -14.33 -11.53 14.88
CA ASN A 77 -14.02 -10.11 14.94
C ASN A 77 -13.17 -9.64 13.76
N TYR A 78 -13.30 -8.35 13.48
CA TYR A 78 -12.34 -7.55 12.74
C TYR A 78 -11.36 -6.90 13.72
N TYR A 79 -10.12 -6.79 13.27
CA TYR A 79 -9.00 -6.24 14.03
C TYR A 79 -8.30 -5.16 13.21
N TRP A 80 -7.81 -4.14 13.90
CA TRP A 80 -6.91 -3.14 13.35
C TRP A 80 -5.61 -3.16 14.13
N PHE A 81 -4.49 -3.25 13.42
CA PHE A 81 -3.15 -3.34 13.99
C PHE A 81 -2.27 -2.17 13.55
N ASN A 82 -1.31 -1.82 14.41
CA ASN A 82 -0.16 -1.01 13.99
C ASN A 82 0.93 -1.89 13.34
N THR A 83 2.00 -1.27 12.87
CA THR A 83 3.14 -1.96 12.23
C THR A 83 3.91 -2.91 13.16
N GLU A 84 3.70 -2.83 14.48
CA GLU A 84 4.31 -3.72 15.48
C GLU A 84 3.44 -4.95 15.79
N GLY A 85 2.26 -5.07 15.15
CA GLY A 85 1.29 -6.13 15.40
C GLY A 85 0.45 -5.95 16.66
N GLN A 86 0.48 -4.76 17.26
CA GLN A 86 -0.37 -4.44 18.41
C GLN A 86 -1.76 -4.07 17.94
N VAL A 87 -2.78 -4.60 18.63
CA VAL A 87 -4.18 -4.29 18.36
C VAL A 87 -4.46 -2.85 18.76
N ILE A 88 -4.88 -2.04 17.80
CA ILE A 88 -5.40 -0.68 18.01
C ILE A 88 -6.84 -0.76 18.51
N THR A 89 -7.69 -1.54 17.81
CA THR A 89 -9.10 -1.73 18.18
C THR A 89 -9.70 -2.97 17.50
N THR A 90 -10.92 -3.33 17.90
CA THR A 90 -11.66 -4.51 17.39
C THR A 90 -13.14 -4.21 17.21
N ARG A 91 -13.80 -4.93 16.29
CA ARG A 91 -15.25 -4.90 16.09
C ARG A 91 -15.77 -6.31 15.84
N ALA A 92 -16.93 -6.66 16.37
CA ALA A 92 -17.52 -7.98 16.11
C ALA A 92 -18.01 -8.07 14.65
N LYS A 93 -17.90 -9.24 14.02
CA LYS A 93 -18.33 -9.39 12.62
C LYS A 93 -19.80 -9.05 12.38
N GLY A 94 -20.65 -9.24 13.38
CA GLY A 94 -22.07 -8.90 13.33
C GLY A 94 -22.39 -7.40 13.33
N THR A 95 -21.40 -6.51 13.50
CA THR A 95 -21.61 -5.06 13.46
C THR A 95 -21.31 -4.43 12.11
N ARG A 96 -20.77 -5.19 11.15
CA ARG A 96 -20.45 -4.68 9.82
C ARG A 96 -21.71 -4.59 8.97
N ASP A 97 -21.96 -3.42 8.40
CA ASP A 97 -23.12 -3.13 7.56
C ASP A 97 -22.67 -2.41 6.27
N ASP A 98 -22.24 -3.21 5.29
CA ASP A 98 -21.76 -2.70 4.01
C ASP A 98 -22.89 -2.03 3.21
N ASP A 99 -24.14 -2.44 3.41
CA ASP A 99 -25.29 -1.88 2.69
C ASP A 99 -25.61 -0.48 3.21
N ALA A 100 -25.56 -0.27 4.53
CA ALA A 100 -25.69 1.06 5.12
C ALA A 100 -24.52 1.98 4.70
N ALA A 101 -23.30 1.47 4.66
CA ALA A 101 -22.14 2.23 4.19
C ALA A 101 -22.28 2.65 2.71
N ARG A 102 -22.74 1.74 1.83
CA ARG A 102 -23.05 2.08 0.43
C ARG A 102 -24.16 3.12 0.32
N ALA A 103 -25.24 2.97 1.07
CA ALA A 103 -26.35 3.92 1.07
C ALA A 103 -25.91 5.32 1.54
N ALA A 104 -25.02 5.40 2.54
CA ALA A 104 -24.44 6.66 2.99
C ALA A 104 -23.54 7.29 1.91
N ALA A 105 -22.72 6.49 1.22
CA ALA A 105 -21.91 6.98 0.10
C ALA A 105 -22.77 7.47 -1.08
N GLU A 106 -23.87 6.79 -1.40
CA GLU A 106 -24.79 7.22 -2.45
C GLU A 106 -25.44 8.57 -2.12
N GLN A 107 -25.75 8.84 -0.84
CA GLN A 107 -26.24 10.15 -0.39
C GLN A 107 -25.20 11.27 -0.57
N LEU A 108 -23.91 10.92 -0.54
CA LEU A 108 -22.79 11.80 -0.82
C LEU A 108 -22.46 11.88 -2.32
N GLY A 109 -23.21 11.18 -3.17
CA GLY A 109 -23.03 11.20 -4.63
C GLY A 109 -21.99 10.22 -5.16
N LEU A 110 -21.52 9.28 -4.33
CA LEU A 110 -20.54 8.26 -4.71
C LEU A 110 -21.19 6.88 -4.77
N SER A 111 -21.10 6.20 -5.92
CA SER A 111 -21.56 4.83 -6.09
C SER A 111 -20.38 3.88 -5.94
N ALA A 112 -20.26 3.25 -4.78
CA ALA A 112 -19.09 2.44 -4.44
C ALA A 112 -19.05 1.12 -5.22
N GLU A 113 -17.93 0.85 -5.89
CA GLU A 113 -17.61 -0.41 -6.56
C GLU A 113 -17.12 -1.46 -5.56
N SER A 114 -16.37 -1.03 -4.53
CA SER A 114 -15.84 -1.89 -3.47
C SER A 114 -16.12 -1.30 -2.09
N VAL A 115 -16.23 -2.18 -1.08
CA VAL A 115 -16.31 -1.80 0.34
C VAL A 115 -15.34 -2.67 1.12
N THR A 116 -14.36 -2.03 1.75
CA THR A 116 -13.39 -2.68 2.62
C THR A 116 -13.31 -1.95 3.97
N LEU A 117 -12.47 -2.44 4.87
CA LEU A 117 -12.28 -1.85 6.20
C LEU A 117 -10.87 -1.27 6.28
N GLY A 118 -10.73 -0.07 6.83
CA GLY A 118 -9.46 0.63 7.01
C GLY A 118 -9.44 1.45 8.30
N TYR A 119 -8.50 2.39 8.43
CA TYR A 119 -8.37 3.23 9.62
C TYR A 119 -8.25 4.72 9.26
N GLY A 120 -9.26 5.51 9.64
CA GLY A 120 -9.41 6.93 9.31
C GLY A 120 -8.99 7.84 10.45
N TYR A 121 -7.68 7.93 10.67
CA TYR A 121 -7.00 8.72 11.72
C TYR A 121 -7.16 8.22 13.15
N GLU A 122 -8.38 8.30 13.71
CA GLU A 122 -8.65 7.98 15.11
C GLU A 122 -9.51 6.74 15.25
N ASN A 123 -10.27 6.37 14.21
CA ASN A 123 -11.27 5.30 14.26
C ASN A 123 -11.17 4.34 13.06
N PRO A 124 -11.68 3.11 13.22
CA PRO A 124 -12.03 2.23 12.11
C PRO A 124 -12.97 2.93 11.11
N VAL A 125 -12.77 2.65 9.83
CA VAL A 125 -13.62 3.19 8.76
C VAL A 125 -14.01 2.12 7.76
N TYR A 126 -15.13 2.34 7.08
CA TYR A 126 -15.38 1.77 5.77
C TYR A 126 -14.55 2.54 4.74
N VAL A 127 -13.88 1.81 3.86
CA VAL A 127 -13.17 2.35 2.70
C VAL A 127 -13.98 1.97 1.47
N LEU A 128 -14.58 2.97 0.85
CA LEU A 128 -15.42 2.82 -0.34
C LEU A 128 -14.68 3.36 -1.56
N GLU A 129 -14.47 2.52 -2.56
CA GLU A 129 -13.77 2.91 -3.79
C GLU A 129 -14.75 3.01 -4.95
N SER A 130 -14.61 4.06 -5.76
CA SER A 130 -15.40 4.31 -6.97
C SER A 130 -14.49 4.95 -8.02
N GLY A 131 -14.02 4.16 -8.99
CA GLY A 131 -13.02 4.60 -9.97
C GLY A 131 -11.75 5.13 -9.29
N ASN A 132 -11.50 6.43 -9.41
CA ASN A 132 -10.35 7.09 -8.80
C ASN A 132 -10.68 7.75 -7.46
N THR A 133 -11.90 7.61 -6.94
CA THR A 133 -12.30 8.25 -5.68
C THR A 133 -12.37 7.21 -4.57
N THR A 134 -11.80 7.54 -3.42
CA THR A 134 -11.91 6.78 -2.18
C THR A 134 -12.60 7.64 -1.13
N LEU A 135 -13.71 7.14 -0.60
CA LEU A 135 -14.47 7.74 0.48
C LEU A 135 -14.28 6.92 1.76
N LEU A 136 -13.97 7.60 2.86
CA LEU A 136 -13.80 7.01 4.17
C LEU A 136 -14.98 7.41 5.05
N LEU A 137 -15.75 6.44 5.52
CA LEU A 137 -16.86 6.64 6.45
C LEU A 137 -16.53 6.01 7.79
N ASP A 138 -16.78 6.71 8.90
CA ASP A 138 -16.61 6.15 10.24
C ASP A 138 -17.41 4.86 10.39
N TYR A 139 -16.78 3.83 10.96
CA TYR A 139 -17.38 2.50 11.02
C TYR A 139 -18.66 2.48 11.88
N ASP A 140 -18.72 3.28 12.93
CA ASP A 140 -19.82 3.25 13.90
C ASP A 140 -20.91 4.27 13.54
N THR A 141 -20.55 5.43 12.99
CA THR A 141 -21.50 6.53 12.72
C THR A 141 -21.85 6.72 11.25
N LEU A 142 -21.06 6.15 10.32
CA LEU A 142 -21.14 6.39 8.88
C LEU A 142 -20.91 7.86 8.47
N GLU A 143 -20.42 8.70 9.38
CA GLU A 143 -20.05 10.07 9.06
C GLU A 143 -18.81 10.08 8.16
N GLN A 144 -18.79 11.00 7.19
CA GLN A 144 -17.65 11.18 6.31
C GLN A 144 -16.43 11.63 7.13
N VAL A 145 -15.39 10.80 7.13
CA VAL A 145 -14.12 11.09 7.77
C VAL A 145 -13.17 11.78 6.80
N ASP A 146 -13.12 11.29 5.56
CA ASP A 146 -12.25 11.81 4.52
C ASP A 146 -12.76 11.39 3.14
N GLU A 147 -12.38 12.14 2.10
CA GLU A 147 -12.63 11.80 0.71
C GLU A 147 -11.43 12.26 -0.11
N ARG A 148 -10.93 11.37 -0.97
CA ARG A 148 -9.76 11.66 -1.79
C ARG A 148 -9.91 11.07 -3.17
N GLU A 149 -9.36 11.77 -4.15
CA GLU A 149 -9.07 11.17 -5.44
C GLU A 149 -7.67 10.56 -5.40
N VAL A 150 -7.56 9.28 -5.72
CA VAL A 150 -6.30 8.59 -6.00
C VAL A 150 -5.76 9.18 -7.30
N SER A 151 -4.97 10.23 -7.18
CA SER A 151 -4.10 10.70 -8.27
C SER A 151 -3.08 9.59 -8.55
N ALA A 152 -2.92 9.20 -9.81
CA ALA A 152 -2.12 8.07 -10.28
C ALA A 152 -0.59 8.18 -10.05
N ASP A 153 -0.15 9.03 -9.13
CA ASP A 153 1.25 9.44 -8.90
C ASP A 153 1.83 8.92 -7.56
N GLU A 154 1.18 7.96 -6.88
CA GLU A 154 1.78 7.22 -5.75
C GLU A 154 2.25 5.81 -6.13
#